data_AF-A0A1H0Y3B8-F1
#
_entry.id   AF-A0A1H0Y3B8-F1
#
_cell.length_a   1.000
_cell.length_b   1.000
_cell.length_c   1.000
_cell.angle_alpha   90.00
_cell.angle_beta   90.00
_cell.angle_gamma   90.00
#
_symmetry.space_group_name_H-M   'P 1'
#
loop_
_entity.id
_entity.type
_entity.pdbx_description
1 polymer ?
#
loop_
_entity_poly.entity_id
_entity_poly.type
_entity_poly.pdbx_seq_one_letter_code
_entity_poly.pdbx_strand_id
1 'polypeptide(L)' 'MRLGTRWTSGDDPPVSLPAAFRDQVRAVDRFLDVDPRPRWTLTWLEGRPVAELETGVVVSLDADGTPVVGQIDDDTF' A
#
# COMPACT_ATOMS: atom_id res chain seq x y z
N MET A 1 -2.79 -0.56 -21.59
CA MET A 1 -3.14 -0.17 -20.20
C MET A 1 -2.54 -1.20 -19.26
N ARG A 2 -1.50 -0.86 -18.50
CA ARG A 2 -0.84 -1.82 -17.60
C ARG A 2 -1.56 -1.73 -16.25
N LEU A 3 -2.46 -2.68 -16.01
CA LEU A 3 -3.23 -2.81 -14.78
C LEU A 3 -2.24 -2.88 -13.60
N GLY A 4 -2.39 -1.99 -12.61
CA GLY A 4 -1.59 -2.03 -11.38
C GLY A 4 -1.76 -3.38 -10.67
N THR A 5 -0.74 -3.81 -9.94
CA THR A 5 -0.81 -5.07 -9.18
C THR A 5 -1.75 -4.88 -8.01
N ARG A 6 -2.73 -5.77 -7.82
CA ARG A 6 -3.69 -5.73 -6.71
C ARG A 6 -3.63 -7.04 -5.94
N TRP A 7 -3.74 -6.97 -4.62
CA TRP A 7 -3.77 -8.14 -3.72
C TRP A 7 -4.67 -7.85 -2.51
N THR A 8 -5.13 -8.89 -1.83
CA THR A 8 -5.94 -8.74 -0.61
C THR A 8 -5.02 -8.40 0.57
N SER A 9 -5.46 -7.54 1.49
CA SER A 9 -4.75 -7.35 2.75
C SER A 9 -4.53 -8.68 3.48
N GLY A 10 -3.34 -8.88 4.03
CA GLY A 10 -2.89 -10.12 4.64
C GLY A 10 -2.34 -11.17 3.65
N ASP A 11 -2.49 -10.99 2.33
CA ASP A 11 -1.73 -11.77 1.34
C ASP A 11 -0.31 -11.20 1.16
N ASP A 12 0.59 -11.96 0.54
CA ASP A 12 1.97 -11.51 0.31
C ASP A 12 2.06 -10.35 -0.71
N PRO A 13 2.70 -9.21 -0.34
CA PRO A 13 2.95 -8.15 -1.29
C PRO A 13 3.91 -8.61 -2.42
N PRO A 14 3.86 -7.97 -3.61
CA PRO A 14 4.72 -8.33 -4.73
C PRO A 14 6.21 -8.35 -4.38
N VAL A 15 6.90 -9.44 -4.72
CA VAL A 15 8.34 -9.64 -4.42
C VAL A 15 9.27 -8.63 -5.10
N SER A 16 8.78 -7.89 -6.11
CA SER A 16 9.49 -6.79 -6.74
C SER A 16 9.66 -5.56 -5.85
N LEU A 17 8.94 -5.49 -4.72
CA LEU A 17 9.02 -4.38 -3.77
C LEU A 17 10.21 -4.55 -2.80
N PRO A 18 10.85 -3.44 -2.38
CA PRO A 18 11.87 -3.46 -1.32
C PRO A 18 11.36 -4.15 -0.06
N ALA A 19 12.23 -4.89 0.65
CA ALA A 19 11.84 -5.62 1.86
C ALA A 19 11.18 -4.72 2.92
N ALA A 20 11.79 -3.57 3.21
CA ALA A 20 11.24 -2.60 4.16
C ALA A 20 9.82 -2.12 3.79
N PHE A 21 9.54 -1.95 2.49
CA PHE A 21 8.21 -1.59 2.02
C PHE A 21 7.19 -2.70 2.28
N ARG A 22 7.58 -3.96 1.99
CA ARG A 22 6.72 -5.13 2.25
C ARG A 22 6.46 -5.32 3.74
N ASP A 23 7.46 -5.09 4.60
CA ASP A 23 7.30 -5.11 6.05
C ASP A 23 6.35 -4.01 6.53
N GLN A 24 6.39 -2.82 5.94
CA GLN A 24 5.46 -1.74 6.28
C GLN A 24 4.02 -2.05 5.86
N VAL A 25 3.80 -2.63 4.67
CA VAL A 25 2.48 -3.10 4.23
C VAL A 25 1.93 -4.15 5.21
N ARG A 26 2.73 -5.15 5.58
CA ARG A 26 2.35 -6.16 6.58
C ARG A 26 2.11 -5.55 7.95
N ALA A 27 2.81 -4.48 8.32
CA ALA A 27 2.57 -3.77 9.56
C ALA A 27 1.20 -3.11 9.56
N VAL A 28 0.77 -2.50 8.45
CA VAL A 28 -0.60 -1.97 8.29
C VAL A 28 -1.62 -3.11 8.36
N ASP A 29 -1.39 -4.21 7.64
CA ASP A 29 -2.32 -5.36 7.62
C ASP A 29 -2.61 -5.92 9.01
N ARG A 30 -1.64 -5.89 9.94
CA ARG A 30 -1.82 -6.35 11.33
C ARG A 30 -2.82 -5.54 12.14
N PHE A 31 -3.15 -4.32 11.72
CA PHE A 31 -4.13 -3.46 12.38
C PHE A 31 -5.52 -3.54 11.75
N LEU A 32 -5.68 -4.29 10.67
CA LEU A 32 -6.97 -4.47 10.01
C LEU A 32 -7.73 -5.60 10.70
N ASP A 33 -8.89 -5.27 11.29
CA ASP A 33 -9.85 -6.21 11.85
C ASP A 33 -11.21 -6.02 11.19
N VAL A 34 -11.25 -6.23 9.87
CA VAL A 34 -12.44 -6.00 9.03
C VAL A 34 -12.68 -7.18 8.09
N ASP A 35 -13.96 -7.52 7.91
CA ASP A 35 -14.43 -8.50 6.94
C ASP A 35 -15.57 -7.89 6.08
N PRO A 36 -15.45 -7.88 4.74
CA PRO A 36 -14.37 -8.44 3.94
C PRO A 36 -13.06 -7.66 4.07
N ARG A 37 -11.93 -8.37 3.94
CA ARG A 37 -10.59 -7.78 3.91
C ARG A 37 -10.41 -6.81 2.72
N PRO A 38 -10.00 -5.55 2.93
CA PRO A 38 -9.78 -4.59 1.86
C PRO A 38 -8.58 -5.00 0.98
N ARG A 39 -8.54 -4.49 -0.25
CA ARG A 39 -7.50 -4.78 -1.23
C ARG A 39 -6.50 -3.64 -1.35
N TRP A 40 -5.24 -4.02 -1.52
CA TRP A 40 -4.16 -3.13 -1.92
C TRP A 40 -4.14 -2.95 -3.43
N THR A 41 -3.75 -1.76 -3.86
CA THR A 41 -3.47 -1.40 -5.25
C THR A 41 -2.09 -0.76 -5.33
N LEU A 42 -1.17 -1.41 -6.05
CA LEU A 42 0.16 -0.88 -6.33
C LEU A 42 0.16 -0.07 -7.62
N THR A 43 0.62 1.16 -7.49
CA THR A 43 0.97 2.06 -8.58
C THR A 43 2.44 2.45 -8.50
N TRP A 44 2.97 2.95 -9.61
CA TRP A 44 4.34 3.44 -9.70
C TRP A 44 4.30 4.91 -10.08
N LEU A 45 4.68 5.79 -9.17
CA LEU A 45 4.73 7.22 -9.37
C LEU A 45 6.20 7.66 -9.41
N GLU A 46 6.63 8.24 -10.53
CA GLU A 46 8.03 8.65 -10.73
C GLU A 46 9.07 7.54 -10.46
N GLY A 47 8.69 6.28 -10.73
CA GLY A 47 9.54 5.12 -10.47
C GLY A 47 9.53 4.62 -9.01
N ARG A 48 8.73 5.23 -8.13
CA ARG A 48 8.55 4.82 -6.73
C ARG A 48 7.24 4.03 -6.54
N PRO A 49 7.25 2.95 -5.74
CA PRO A 49 6.04 2.20 -5.44
C PRO A 49 5.13 3.00 -4.49
N VAL A 50 3.84 3.00 -4.79
CA VAL A 50 2.78 3.53 -3.92
C VAL A 50 1.69 2.48 -3.82
N ALA A 51 1.47 1.94 -2.62
CA ALA A 51 0.44 0.97 -2.34
C ALA A 51 -0.71 1.66 -1.59
N GLU A 52 -1.89 1.67 -2.19
CA GLU A 52 -3.10 2.23 -1.60
C GLU A 52 -4.04 1.09 -1.19
N LEU A 53 -4.55 1.15 0.04
CA LEU A 53 -5.57 0.27 0.55
C LEU A 53 -6.96 0.84 0.23
N GLU A 54 -7.95 -0.01 -0.06
CA GLU A 54 -9.34 0.42 -0.30
C GLU A 54 -9.95 1.29 0.83
N THR A 55 -9.33 1.33 2.02
CA THR A 55 -9.74 2.19 3.15
C THR A 55 -9.10 3.58 3.15
N GLY A 56 -8.30 3.93 2.14
CA GLY A 56 -7.59 5.22 2.03
C GLY A 56 -6.19 5.25 2.66
N VAL A 57 -5.73 4.16 3.31
CA VAL A 57 -4.35 4.07 3.82
C VAL A 57 -3.38 3.95 2.65
N VAL A 58 -2.29 4.70 2.69
CA VAL A 58 -1.25 4.67 1.66
C VAL A 58 0.11 4.35 2.28
N VAL A 59 0.82 3.41 1.66
CA VAL A 59 2.23 3.14 1.92
C VAL A 59 3.04 3.60 0.70
N SER A 60 4.00 4.50 0.91
CA SER A 60 4.89 5.03 -0.13
C SER A 60 6.33 5.08 0.37
N LEU A 61 7.27 5.47 -0.50
CA LEU A 61 8.65 5.76 -0.11
C LEU A 61 8.87 7.28 -0.07
N ASP A 62 9.57 7.76 0.94
CA ASP A 62 10.07 9.13 0.98
C ASP A 62 11.28 9.33 0.04
N ALA A 63 11.88 10.52 0.09
CA ALA A 63 13.03 10.88 -0.73
C ALA A 63 14.28 10.02 -0.43
N ASP A 64 14.41 9.51 0.79
CA ASP A 64 15.50 8.66 1.25
C ASP A 64 15.24 7.16 0.98
N GLY A 65 14.07 6.82 0.44
CA GLY A 65 13.66 5.44 0.19
C GLY A 65 13.16 4.72 1.44
N THR A 66 12.78 5.47 2.48
CA THR A 66 12.19 4.95 3.72
C THR A 66 10.68 4.80 3.53
N PRO A 67 10.08 3.67 3.92
CA PRO A 67 8.63 3.51 3.84
C PRO A 67 7.93 4.45 4.84
N VAL A 68 6.92 5.16 4.34
CA VAL A 68 6.06 6.04 5.13
C VAL A 68 4.60 5.63 4.94
N VAL A 69 3.80 5.81 5.99
CA VAL A 69 2.36 5.55 5.97
C VAL A 69 1.63 6.88 6.04
N GLY A 70 0.70 7.09 5.11
CA GLY A 70 -0.23 8.21 5.10
C GLY A 70 -1.66 7.74 5.00
N GLN A 71 -2.58 8.70 5.02
CA GLN A 71 -3.99 8.48 4.76
C GLN A 71 -4.45 9.52 3.74
N ILE A 72 -5.15 9.07 2.71
CA ILE A 72 -5.89 9.94 1.82
C ILE A 72 -7.21 10.23 2.55
N ASP A 73 -7.35 11.48 3.01
CA ASP A 73 -8.62 11.95 3.55
C ASP A 73 -9.58 12.15 2.37
N ASP A 74 -10.70 11.42 2.38
CA ASP A 74 -11.80 11.57 1.41
C ASP A 74 -12.66 12.82 1.71
N ASP A 75 -12.15 13.81 2.47
CA ASP A 75 -12.90 15.02 2.84
C ASP A 75 -12.79 16.11 1.75
N THR A 76 -12.96 15.71 0.48
CA THR A 76 -13.23 16.66 -0.61
C THR A 76 -14.64 16.44 -1.13
N PHE A 77 -15.63 17.00 -0.42
CA PHE A 77 -17.00 17.19 -0.90
C PHE A 77 -17.45 18.65 -0.73
#